data_AF-A0A520I459-F1
#
_entry.id   AF-A0A520I459-F1
#
_cell.length_a   1.000
_cell.length_b   1.000
_cell.length_c   1.000
_cell.angle_alpha   90.00
_cell.angle_beta   90.00
_cell.angle_gamma   90.00
#
_symmetry.space_group_name_H-M   'P 1'
#
loop_
_entity.id
_entity.type
_entity.pdbx_description
1 polymer ?
#
loop_
_entity_poly.entity_id
_entity_poly.type
_entity_poly.pdbx_seq_one_letter_code
_entity_poly.pdbx_strand_id
1 'polypeptide(L)'
;MAKSEGFDDLVEGKATYIIEQGMFSINGFRKETLAQDEFFSELRQQGVSHLGQVKTAILETSGCVSLFFFSDEQVKPGLPILPKEFARASSTIDHNGLFACSFCGKVEALDKGQESECSNCGHHKWVKADDQPRIK
;
A
#
# COMPACT_ATOMS: atom_id res chain seq x y z
N MET A 1 14.02 -3.48 -41.63
CA MET A 1 14.63 -3.26 -40.30
C MET A 1 13.52 -2.95 -39.31
N ALA A 2 13.69 -3.42 -38.08
CA ALA A 2 12.65 -3.85 -37.15
C ALA A 2 11.61 -2.79 -36.74
N LYS A 3 10.34 -3.23 -36.63
CA LYS A 3 9.24 -2.57 -35.92
C LYS A 3 9.62 -2.36 -34.45
N SER A 4 9.57 -1.13 -33.96
CA SER A 4 9.45 -0.85 -32.54
C SER A 4 7.97 -0.91 -32.16
N GLU A 5 7.51 -2.09 -31.74
CA GLU A 5 6.28 -2.24 -30.97
C GLU A 5 6.63 -1.97 -29.51
N GLY A 6 6.28 -0.80 -29.00
CA GLY A 6 6.56 -0.44 -27.62
C GLY A 6 5.82 0.82 -27.26
N PHE A 7 5.01 0.73 -26.20
CA PHE A 7 4.16 1.78 -25.63
C PHE A 7 2.81 1.99 -26.33
N ASP A 8 1.87 1.11 -26.02
CA ASP A 8 0.63 1.51 -25.34
C ASP A 8 -0.12 0.22 -24.96
N ASP A 9 0.26 -0.39 -23.84
CA ASP A 9 -0.65 -1.32 -23.16
C ASP A 9 -1.68 -0.45 -22.43
N LEU A 10 -2.63 0.06 -23.21
CA LEU A 10 -3.89 0.58 -22.72
C LEU A 10 -4.59 -0.61 -22.03
N VAL A 11 -4.44 -0.73 -20.72
CA VAL A 11 -5.09 -1.73 -19.86
C VAL A 11 -6.57 -1.36 -19.71
N GLU A 12 -7.28 -1.19 -20.81
CA GLU A 12 -8.70 -0.92 -20.77
C GLU A 12 -9.43 -2.27 -20.68
N GLY A 13 -9.90 -2.61 -19.47
CA GLY A 13 -10.87 -3.69 -19.28
C GLY A 13 -10.37 -5.01 -18.67
N LYS A 14 -9.29 -5.03 -17.88
CA LYS A 14 -8.92 -6.20 -17.06
C LYS A 14 -8.87 -5.84 -15.58
N ALA A 15 -9.24 -6.79 -14.73
CA ALA A 15 -9.09 -6.65 -13.29
C ALA A 15 -7.60 -6.51 -12.93
N THR A 16 -7.26 -5.52 -12.11
CA THR A 16 -5.88 -5.16 -11.77
C THR A 16 -5.61 -5.45 -10.30
N TYR A 17 -4.50 -6.15 -10.01
CA TYR A 17 -4.04 -6.35 -8.63
C TYR A 17 -3.39 -5.06 -8.11
N ILE A 18 -3.99 -4.47 -7.08
CA ILE A 18 -3.53 -3.21 -6.47
C ILE A 18 -2.77 -3.46 -5.19
N ILE A 19 -3.22 -4.39 -4.35
CA ILE A 19 -2.50 -4.84 -3.16
C ILE A 19 -2.16 -6.31 -3.30
N GLU A 20 -0.91 -6.63 -2.97
CA GLU A 20 -0.41 -7.99 -2.86
C GLU A 20 0.44 -8.12 -1.59
N GLN A 21 0.11 -9.09 -0.73
CA GLN A 21 0.82 -9.36 0.53
C GLN A 21 0.91 -8.13 1.47
N GLY A 22 -0.17 -7.35 1.55
CA GLY A 22 -0.26 -6.18 2.43
C GLY A 22 0.53 -4.95 1.96
N MET A 23 0.96 -4.93 0.70
CA MET A 23 1.67 -3.82 0.08
C MET A 23 1.04 -3.46 -1.27
N PHE A 24 1.16 -2.21 -1.66
CA PHE A 24 0.77 -1.79 -3.01
C PHE A 24 1.68 -2.44 -4.06
N SER A 25 1.07 -2.99 -5.11
CA SER A 25 1.78 -3.39 -6.31
C SER A 25 2.20 -2.12 -7.06
N ILE A 26 3.50 -1.83 -7.11
CA ILE A 26 4.03 -0.59 -7.71
C ILE A 26 3.58 -0.45 -9.17
N ASN A 27 3.55 -1.58 -9.90
CA ASN A 27 3.15 -1.61 -11.30
C ASN A 27 1.63 -1.48 -11.47
N GLY A 28 0.83 -2.10 -10.60
CA GLY A 28 -0.63 -1.97 -10.64
C GLY A 28 -1.06 -0.55 -10.26
N PHE A 29 -0.55 -0.04 -9.14
CA PHE A 29 -0.93 1.25 -8.59
C PHE A 29 -0.49 2.44 -9.48
N ARG A 30 0.63 2.35 -10.20
CA ARG A 30 1.06 3.40 -11.15
C ARG A 30 0.31 3.39 -12.48
N LYS A 31 -0.21 2.23 -12.90
CA LYS A 31 -0.97 2.09 -14.16
C LYS A 31 -2.37 2.65 -14.03
N GLU A 32 -2.96 2.51 -12.84
CA GLU A 32 -4.26 3.10 -12.54
C GLU A 32 -4.11 4.58 -12.20
N THR A 33 -5.03 5.44 -12.66
CA THR A 33 -5.05 6.87 -12.31
C THR A 33 -5.70 7.10 -10.94
N LEU A 34 -5.52 6.17 -10.01
CA LEU A 34 -6.13 6.23 -8.69
C LEU A 34 -5.29 7.08 -7.74
N ALA A 35 -5.91 8.11 -7.16
CA ALA A 35 -5.28 8.82 -6.06
C ALA A 35 -5.21 7.92 -4.82
N GLN A 36 -4.07 7.91 -4.13
CA GLN A 36 -3.86 7.09 -2.93
C GLN A 36 -4.92 7.35 -1.85
N ASP A 37 -5.33 8.60 -1.68
CA ASP A 37 -6.35 8.99 -0.71
C ASP A 37 -7.75 8.46 -1.05
N GLU A 38 -8.09 8.40 -2.35
CA GLU A 38 -9.34 7.81 -2.82
C GLU A 38 -9.36 6.31 -2.54
N PHE A 39 -8.27 5.62 -2.88
CA PHE A 39 -8.17 4.19 -2.61
C PHE A 39 -8.17 3.87 -1.10
N PHE A 40 -7.51 4.69 -0.27
CA PHE A 40 -7.63 4.58 1.18
C PHE A 40 -9.05 4.82 1.68
N SER A 41 -9.82 5.70 1.03
CA SER A 41 -11.23 5.90 1.36
C SER A 41 -12.04 4.63 1.14
N GLU A 42 -11.87 3.98 -0.01
CA GLU A 42 -12.53 2.70 -0.31
C GLU A 42 -12.17 1.62 0.71
N LEU A 43 -10.89 1.46 1.03
CA LEU A 43 -10.44 0.50 2.04
C LEU A 43 -11.05 0.77 3.43
N ARG A 44 -11.11 2.04 3.85
CA ARG A 44 -11.72 2.43 5.14
C ARG A 44 -13.21 2.14 5.17
N GLN A 45 -13.94 2.34 4.07
CA GLN A 45 -15.36 1.98 3.98
C GLN A 45 -15.58 0.47 4.16
N GLN A 46 -14.58 -0.36 3.81
CA GLN A 46 -14.58 -1.81 4.04
C GLN A 46 -14.03 -2.23 5.42
N GLY A 47 -13.79 -1.27 6.32
CA GLY A 47 -13.32 -1.52 7.69
C GLY A 47 -11.82 -1.83 7.80
N VAL A 48 -11.02 -1.50 6.79
CA VAL A 48 -9.55 -1.64 6.85
C VAL A 48 -8.95 -0.45 7.59
N SER A 49 -8.06 -0.70 8.54
CA SER A 49 -7.29 0.34 9.25
C SER A 49 -5.83 0.42 8.82
N HIS A 50 -5.27 -0.69 8.32
CA HIS A 50 -3.91 -0.73 7.75
C HIS A 50 -3.77 -1.83 6.68
N LEU A 51 -2.82 -1.64 5.76
CA LEU A 51 -2.65 -2.57 4.62
C LEU A 51 -2.24 -3.99 5.03
N GLY A 52 -1.65 -4.15 6.21
CA GLY A 52 -1.24 -5.45 6.74
C GLY A 52 -2.40 -6.42 7.05
N GLN A 53 -3.64 -5.93 7.02
CA GLN A 53 -4.87 -6.73 7.09
C GLN A 53 -5.28 -7.33 5.73
N VAL A 54 -4.82 -6.73 4.63
CA VAL A 54 -5.26 -7.06 3.27
C VAL A 54 -4.23 -7.96 2.60
N LYS A 55 -4.60 -9.21 2.32
CA LYS A 55 -3.77 -10.13 1.54
C LYS A 55 -3.74 -9.74 0.07
N THR A 56 -4.91 -9.43 -0.48
CA THR A 56 -5.06 -9.06 -1.88
C THR A 56 -6.18 -8.04 -2.05
N ALA A 57 -5.94 -7.00 -2.84
CA ALA A 57 -7.00 -6.10 -3.33
C ALA A 57 -6.95 -6.07 -4.85
N ILE A 58 -8.12 -6.22 -5.48
CA ILE A 58 -8.26 -6.21 -6.94
C ILE A 58 -9.20 -5.07 -7.31
N LEU A 59 -8.76 -4.20 -8.20
CA LEU A 59 -9.61 -3.22 -8.86
C LEU A 59 -10.31 -3.92 -10.03
N GLU A 60 -11.63 -4.07 -9.93
CA GLU A 60 -12.45 -4.66 -10.97
C GLU A 60 -12.71 -3.65 -12.09
N THR A 61 -13.10 -4.15 -13.27
CA THR A 61 -13.46 -3.29 -14.42
C THR A 61 -14.68 -2.41 -14.17
N SER A 62 -15.48 -2.73 -13.16
CA SER A 62 -16.59 -1.90 -12.68
C SER A 62 -16.14 -0.67 -11.88
N GLY A 63 -14.86 -0.60 -11.51
CA GLY A 63 -14.32 0.39 -10.56
C GLY A 63 -14.49 -0.02 -9.09
N CYS A 64 -15.15 -1.15 -8.80
CA CYS A 64 -15.26 -1.68 -7.44
C CYS A 64 -13.95 -2.34 -7.00
N VAL A 65 -13.73 -2.39 -5.68
CA VAL A 65 -12.57 -3.06 -5.08
C VAL A 65 -12.99 -4.37 -4.42
N SER A 66 -12.46 -5.48 -4.90
CA SER A 66 -12.56 -6.79 -4.25
C SER A 66 -11.44 -6.94 -3.22
N LEU A 67 -11.78 -7.28 -1.97
CA LEU A 67 -10.81 -7.44 -0.87
C LEU A 67 -10.76 -8.87 -0.34
N PHE A 68 -9.54 -9.38 -0.19
CA PHE A 68 -9.23 -10.64 0.44
C PHE A 68 -8.29 -10.38 1.61
N PHE A 69 -8.73 -10.73 2.82
CA PHE A 69 -8.01 -10.43 4.05
C PHE A 69 -7.07 -11.56 4.46
N PHE A 70 -6.05 -11.22 5.24
CA PHE A 70 -5.38 -12.21 6.08
C PHE A 70 -6.36 -12.69 7.18
N SER A 71 -6.16 -13.92 7.67
CA SER A 71 -6.77 -14.33 8.93
C SER A 71 -6.17 -13.51 10.08
N ASP A 72 -6.87 -13.43 11.21
CA ASP A 72 -6.44 -12.60 12.35
C ASP A 72 -5.05 -13.02 12.85
N GLU A 73 -4.73 -14.31 12.79
CA GLU A 73 -3.43 -14.88 13.17
C GLU A 73 -2.31 -14.62 12.13
N GLN A 74 -2.69 -14.20 10.93
CA GLN A 74 -1.78 -13.92 9.81
C GLN A 74 -1.65 -12.44 9.49
N VAL A 75 -2.35 -11.56 10.23
CA VAL A 75 -2.18 -10.11 10.10
C VAL A 75 -0.72 -9.76 10.29
N LYS A 76 -0.22 -8.90 9.43
CA LYS A 76 1.17 -8.42 9.45
C LYS A 76 1.18 -6.95 9.83
N PRO A 77 2.29 -6.44 10.37
CA PRO A 77 2.53 -5.01 10.40
C PRO A 77 2.36 -4.42 9.00
N GLY A 78 1.70 -3.28 8.88
CA GLY A 78 1.44 -2.64 7.59
C GLY A 78 1.19 -1.14 7.69
N LEU A 79 1.02 -0.51 6.54
CA LEU A 79 0.79 0.93 6.42
C LEU A 79 -0.55 1.34 7.01
N PRO A 80 -0.59 2.19 8.05
CA PRO A 80 -1.83 2.74 8.56
C PRO A 80 -2.47 3.66 7.51
N ILE A 81 -3.77 3.52 7.30
CA ILE A 81 -4.52 4.30 6.29
C ILE A 81 -5.53 5.28 6.90
N LEU A 82 -5.59 5.34 8.24
CA LEU A 82 -6.39 6.32 8.95
C LEU A 82 -5.74 7.71 8.79
N PRO A 83 -6.49 8.76 8.40
CA PRO A 83 -5.90 10.05 8.03
C PRO A 83 -4.96 10.66 9.09
N LYS A 84 -5.31 10.55 10.38
CA LYS A 84 -4.50 11.08 11.48
C LYS A 84 -3.17 10.34 11.66
N GLU A 85 -3.18 9.02 11.48
CA GLU A 85 -1.98 8.19 11.63
C GLU A 85 -1.08 8.33 10.39
N PHE A 86 -1.67 8.30 9.20
CA PHE A 86 -0.96 8.49 7.94
C PHE A 86 -0.30 9.88 7.84
N ALA A 87 -0.95 10.93 8.35
CA ALA A 87 -0.39 12.29 8.39
C ALA A 87 0.89 12.43 9.24
N ARG A 88 1.22 11.44 10.06
CA ARG A 88 2.50 11.38 10.82
C ARG A 88 3.68 10.91 9.97
N ALA A 89 3.49 10.69 8.67
CA ALA A 89 4.56 10.33 7.76
C ALA A 89 5.74 11.32 7.83
N SER A 90 6.94 10.80 8.05
CA SER A 90 8.16 11.60 8.21
C SER A 90 9.30 11.01 7.38
N SER A 91 10.22 11.88 6.95
CA SER A 91 11.49 11.45 6.34
C SER A 91 12.54 11.05 7.37
N THR A 92 12.38 11.51 8.61
CA THR A 92 13.29 11.24 9.73
C THR A 92 12.54 10.47 10.82
N ILE A 93 13.13 9.37 11.28
CA ILE A 93 12.52 8.47 12.26
C ILE A 93 12.70 9.01 13.69
N ASP A 94 11.63 9.06 14.47
CA ASP A 94 11.61 9.64 15.81
C ASP A 94 11.89 8.61 16.94
N HIS A 95 11.67 7.33 16.67
CA HIS A 95 11.96 6.21 17.58
C HIS A 95 12.25 4.90 16.82
N ASN A 96 12.98 3.99 17.44
CA ASN A 96 13.25 2.68 16.84
C ASN A 96 11.94 1.88 16.72
N GLY A 97 11.74 1.20 15.60
CA GLY A 97 10.55 0.38 15.40
C GLY A 97 10.33 -0.09 13.98
N LEU A 98 9.15 -0.67 13.74
CA LEU A 98 8.70 -1.03 12.40
C LEU A 98 7.97 0.16 11.77
N PHE A 99 8.39 0.51 10.56
CA PHE A 99 7.81 1.58 9.78
C PHE A 99 7.38 1.08 8.41
N ALA A 100 6.22 1.52 7.97
CA ALA A 100 5.71 1.28 6.65
C ALA A 100 6.04 2.47 5.74
N CYS A 101 6.53 2.19 4.55
CA CYS A 101 6.69 3.17 3.49
C CYS A 101 5.33 3.79 3.17
N SER A 102 5.22 5.13 3.22
CA SER A 102 3.95 5.83 2.98
C SER A 102 3.45 5.74 1.54
N PHE A 103 4.26 5.25 0.60
CA PHE A 103 3.86 5.04 -0.78
C PHE A 103 3.47 3.58 -1.07
N CYS A 104 4.38 2.62 -0.90
CA CYS A 104 4.12 1.23 -1.28
C CYS A 104 3.66 0.33 -0.12
N GLY A 105 3.75 0.79 1.12
CA GLY A 105 3.37 0.02 2.30
C GLY A 105 4.36 -1.04 2.77
N LYS A 106 5.54 -1.16 2.14
CA LYS A 106 6.63 -2.02 2.60
C LYS A 106 7.02 -1.67 4.04
N VAL A 107 7.08 -2.68 4.91
CA VAL A 107 7.51 -2.52 6.30
C VAL A 107 8.98 -2.88 6.47
N GLU A 108 9.70 -2.01 7.18
CA GLU A 108 11.12 -2.15 7.51
C GLU A 108 11.37 -1.76 8.96
N ALA A 109 12.41 -2.34 9.58
CA ALA A 109 12.88 -1.93 10.90
C ALA A 109 13.83 -0.75 10.72
N LEU A 110 13.51 0.38 11.36
CA LEU A 110 14.30 1.61 11.27
C LEU A 110 14.64 2.12 12.67
N ASP A 111 15.80 2.77 12.77
CA ASP A 111 16.31 3.34 14.01
C ASP A 111 16.03 4.85 14.11
N LYS A 112 15.96 5.36 15.34
CA LYS A 112 15.80 6.80 15.60
C LYS A 112 16.90 7.61 14.91
N GLY A 113 16.49 8.66 14.21
CA GLY A 113 17.36 9.57 13.45
C GLY A 113 17.76 9.04 12.07
N GLN A 114 17.34 7.83 11.70
CA GLN A 114 17.59 7.29 10.37
C GLN A 114 16.80 8.06 9.32
N GLU A 115 17.46 8.34 8.19
CA GLU A 115 16.86 8.75 6.94
C GLU A 115 17.19 7.67 5.92
N SER A 116 16.16 7.11 5.30
CA SER A 116 16.32 5.95 4.42
C SER A 116 15.29 5.96 3.30
N GLU A 117 15.69 5.40 2.16
CA GLU A 117 14.80 5.13 1.04
C GLU A 117 14.24 3.72 1.16
N CYS A 118 12.96 3.55 0.86
CA CYS A 118 12.30 2.26 0.88
C CYS A 118 12.96 1.31 -0.13
N SER A 119 13.39 0.14 0.36
CA SER A 119 14.05 -0.89 -0.45
C SER A 119 13.20 -1.42 -1.62
N ASN A 120 11.88 -1.20 -1.59
CA ASN A 120 10.95 -1.64 -2.63
C ASN A 120 10.67 -0.59 -3.71
N CYS A 121 10.59 0.70 -3.35
CA CYS A 121 10.09 1.74 -4.27
C CYS A 121 10.91 3.04 -4.30
N GLY A 122 11.94 3.17 -3.46
CA GLY A 122 12.78 4.37 -3.35
C GLY A 122 12.11 5.57 -2.65
N HIS A 123 10.88 5.45 -2.16
CA HIS A 123 10.22 6.52 -1.43
C HIS A 123 10.85 6.71 -0.04
N HIS A 124 10.94 7.95 0.44
CA HIS A 124 11.71 8.29 1.64
C HIS A 124 10.85 8.72 2.84
N LYS A 125 9.51 8.69 2.73
CA LYS A 125 8.62 8.95 3.86
C LYS A 125 8.07 7.66 4.45
N TRP A 126 7.98 7.66 5.77
CA TRP A 126 7.71 6.50 6.60
C TRP A 126 6.67 6.83 7.65
N VAL A 127 5.75 5.89 7.89
CA VAL A 127 4.75 5.96 8.95
C VAL A 127 4.98 4.76 9.88
N LYS A 128 4.81 4.92 11.19
CA LYS A 128 4.87 3.80 12.12
C LYS A 128 3.89 2.71 11.68
N ALA A 129 4.35 1.46 11.56
CA ALA A 129 3.49 0.36 11.13
C ALA A 129 2.47 0.01 12.23
N ASP A 130 1.27 -0.43 11.81
CA ASP A 130 0.21 -0.95 12.66
C ASP A 130 0.04 -2.45 12.38
N ASP A 131 -0.27 -3.22 13.42
CA ASP A 131 -0.41 -4.68 13.43
C ASP A 131 -1.75 -5.16 14.02
N GLN A 132 -2.69 -4.26 14.31
CA GLN A 132 -3.97 -4.62 14.90
C GLN A 132 -4.84 -5.50 14.00
N PRO A 133 -5.40 -6.62 14.51
CA PRO A 133 -6.39 -7.38 13.77
C PRO A 133 -7.62 -6.54 13.41
N ARG A 134 -8.33 -6.95 12.37
CA ARG A 134 -9.56 -6.25 11.95
C ARG A 134 -10.66 -6.48 12.98
N ILE A 135 -11.36 -5.41 13.36
CA ILE A 135 -12.53 -5.50 14.25
C ILE A 135 -13.70 -6.08 13.45
N LYS A 136 -14.29 -7.18 13.93
CA LYS A 136 -15.45 -7.86 13.33
C LYS A 136 -16.76 -7.31 13.86
#